data_AF-A0A932H669-F1
#
_entry.id   AF-A0A932H669-F1
#
_cell.length_a   1.000
_cell.length_b   1.000
_cell.length_c   1.000
_cell.angle_alpha   90.00
_cell.angle_beta   90.00
_cell.angle_gamma   90.00
#
_symmetry.space_group_name_H-M   'P 1'
#
loop_
_entity.id
_entity.type
_entity.pdbx_description
1 polymer ?
#
loop_
_entity_poly.entity_id
_entity_poly.type
_entity_poly.pdbx_seq_one_letter_code
_entity_poly.pdbx_strand_id
1 'polypeptide(L)'
;MIEDVDGNLFLDFTSGIAVTATGHSHPQVIRAIEEQARKFLHICGSDFYYEPMAELAEKLNELAPGPSAKKVFLTNSGTEAVEAAFKLARYYTRRQHVIAFLGSFHGRTLGSLSLTASRTSHRAHFGPLVPGVHHTVYGYCYRCPYNLTYGSCGIECVQSIEKVLFRHEVAPEEVAAIFVEPIQGEGGYVVPPPEFLGMIQELCRRHGILLVADEIQTG
;
A
#
# COMPACT_ATOMS: atom_id res chain seq x y z
N MET A 1 10.39 21.91 -13.21
CA MET A 1 9.55 22.69 -14.13
C MET A 1 9.15 21.78 -15.26
N ILE A 2 7.88 21.76 -15.61
CA ILE A 2 7.33 20.99 -16.73
C ILE A 2 6.75 21.96 -17.74
N GLU A 3 6.80 21.59 -19.00
CA GLU A 3 6.26 22.36 -20.11
C GLU A 3 5.17 21.53 -20.78
N ASP A 4 4.01 22.14 -21.04
CA ASP A 4 2.96 21.49 -21.82
C ASP A 4 3.15 21.70 -23.33
N VAL A 5 2.25 21.12 -24.13
CA VAL A 5 2.32 21.19 -25.60
C VAL A 5 2.09 22.61 -26.16
N ASP A 6 1.61 23.54 -25.34
CA ASP A 6 1.34 24.94 -25.69
C ASP A 6 2.47 25.89 -25.22
N GLY A 7 3.51 25.36 -24.56
CA GLY A 7 4.65 26.12 -24.04
C GLY A 7 4.41 26.74 -22.66
N ASN A 8 3.35 26.36 -21.95
CA ASN A 8 3.12 26.84 -20.59
C ASN A 8 4.07 26.13 -19.61
N LEU A 9 4.65 26.89 -18.68
CA LEU A 9 5.58 26.38 -17.69
C LEU A 9 4.90 26.22 -16.33
N PHE A 10 5.07 25.04 -15.71
CA PHE A 10 4.52 24.72 -14.40
C PHE A 10 5.60 24.27 -13.42
N LEU A 11 5.43 24.64 -12.16
CA LEU A 11 6.12 23.99 -11.05
C LEU A 11 5.29 22.78 -10.61
N ASP A 12 5.88 21.58 -10.69
CA ASP A 12 5.21 20.36 -10.25
C ASP A 12 5.39 20.18 -8.73
N PHE A 13 4.34 20.50 -7.97
CA PHE A 13 4.26 20.22 -6.52
C PHE A 13 3.59 18.87 -6.20
N THR A 14 3.29 18.06 -7.22
CA THR A 14 2.66 16.74 -7.08
C THR A 14 3.63 15.58 -7.33
N SER A 15 4.79 15.86 -7.95
CA SER A 15 5.80 14.88 -8.34
C SER A 15 5.22 13.75 -9.19
N GLY A 16 4.39 14.09 -10.19
CA GLY A 16 3.72 13.11 -11.04
C GLY A 16 2.85 12.11 -10.27
N ILE A 17 2.22 12.54 -9.18
CA ILE A 17 1.55 11.68 -8.18
C ILE A 17 2.60 10.88 -7.37
N ALA A 18 3.55 11.59 -6.77
CA ALA A 18 4.59 11.08 -5.87
C ALA A 18 5.55 10.02 -6.47
N VAL A 19 5.72 9.96 -7.79
CA VAL A 19 6.60 8.99 -8.47
C VAL A 19 7.89 9.59 -9.01
N THR A 20 7.98 10.92 -9.15
CA THR A 20 9.15 11.60 -9.74
C THR A 20 10.10 12.15 -8.68
N ALA A 21 10.43 11.36 -7.65
CA ALA A 21 11.27 11.81 -6.53
C ALA A 21 12.66 12.35 -6.94
N THR A 22 13.22 11.84 -8.04
CA THR A 22 14.49 12.33 -8.63
C THR A 22 14.32 13.50 -9.60
N GLY A 23 13.09 13.97 -9.83
CA GLY A 23 12.69 14.85 -10.92
C GLY A 23 12.34 14.11 -12.22
N HIS A 24 11.74 14.83 -13.18
CA HIS A 24 11.14 14.23 -14.39
C HIS A 24 12.13 13.60 -15.38
N SER A 25 13.32 14.18 -15.54
CA SER A 25 14.33 13.76 -16.53
C SER A 25 15.73 13.75 -15.93
N HIS A 26 15.90 13.09 -14.78
CA HIS A 26 17.18 13.08 -14.08
C HIS A 26 18.30 12.50 -14.97
N PRO A 27 19.39 13.22 -15.27
CA PRO A 27 20.37 12.82 -16.28
C PRO A 27 20.99 11.43 -16.06
N GLN A 28 21.16 11.02 -14.79
CA GLN A 28 21.68 9.69 -14.48
C GLN A 28 20.68 8.57 -14.79
N VAL A 29 19.39 8.81 -14.60
CA VAL A 29 18.33 7.83 -14.88
C VAL A 29 18.20 7.65 -16.39
N ILE A 30 18.21 8.75 -17.15
CA ILE A 30 18.19 8.70 -18.62
C ILE A 30 19.36 7.88 -19.17
N ARG A 31 20.60 8.16 -18.72
CA ARG A 31 21.77 7.40 -19.16
C ARG A 31 21.65 5.90 -18.84
N ALA A 32 21.21 5.55 -17.64
CA ALA A 32 21.05 4.14 -17.25
C ALA A 32 20.02 3.41 -18.14
N ILE A 33 18.92 4.07 -18.49
CA ILE A 33 17.90 3.52 -19.41
C ILE A 33 18.50 3.31 -20.80
N GLU A 34 19.18 4.33 -21.36
CA GLU A 34 19.78 4.25 -22.69
C GLU A 34 20.85 3.15 -22.80
N GLU A 35 21.72 3.03 -21.79
CA GLU A 35 22.76 2.01 -21.74
C GLU A 35 22.18 0.61 -21.66
N GLN A 36 21.19 0.38 -20.78
CA GLN A 36 20.55 -0.93 -20.66
C GLN A 36 19.80 -1.30 -21.94
N ALA A 37 19.04 -0.36 -22.53
CA ALA A 37 18.27 -0.61 -23.75
C ALA A 37 19.15 -0.98 -24.95
N ARG A 38 20.38 -0.45 -25.04
CA ARG A 38 21.35 -0.84 -26.08
C ARG A 38 21.95 -2.22 -25.86
N LYS A 39 22.12 -2.65 -24.60
CA LYS A 39 22.66 -3.96 -24.24
C LYS A 39 21.60 -5.05 -24.40
N PHE A 40 20.43 -4.84 -23.80
CA PHE A 40 19.38 -5.84 -23.70
C PHE A 40 18.06 -5.24 -23.19
N LEU A 41 16.98 -5.46 -23.93
CA LEU A 41 15.66 -4.92 -23.59
C LEU A 41 14.89 -5.80 -22.59
N HIS A 42 14.60 -7.06 -22.93
CA HIS A 42 13.72 -7.87 -22.10
C HIS A 42 13.81 -9.38 -22.40
N ILE A 43 13.73 -10.16 -21.32
CA ILE A 43 13.31 -11.58 -21.29
C ILE A 43 12.51 -11.77 -20.01
N CYS A 44 11.63 -12.78 -19.98
CA CYS A 44 10.79 -13.05 -18.84
C CYS A 44 11.65 -13.43 -17.61
N GLY A 45 11.59 -12.60 -16.56
CA GLY A 45 12.37 -12.78 -15.33
C GLY A 45 12.02 -14.04 -14.52
N SER A 46 10.91 -14.72 -14.85
CA SER A 46 10.58 -16.04 -14.29
C SER A 46 11.34 -17.18 -14.94
N ASP A 47 11.81 -16.98 -16.17
CA ASP A 47 12.42 -18.03 -16.99
C ASP A 47 13.94 -17.86 -17.02
N PHE A 48 14.41 -16.60 -17.05
CA PHE A 48 15.83 -16.26 -17.09
C PHE A 48 16.14 -15.06 -16.17
N TYR A 49 17.29 -15.11 -15.52
CA TYR A 49 17.78 -14.03 -14.66
C TYR A 49 18.80 -13.17 -15.39
N TYR A 50 18.82 -11.88 -15.07
CA TYR A 50 19.81 -10.92 -15.55
C TYR A 50 20.26 -10.02 -14.41
N GLU A 51 21.54 -9.64 -14.45
CA GLU A 51 22.26 -8.96 -13.35
C GLU A 51 21.51 -7.75 -12.78
N PRO A 52 21.00 -6.79 -13.58
CA PRO A 52 20.22 -5.66 -13.05
C PRO A 52 19.01 -6.04 -12.18
N MET A 53 18.34 -7.17 -12.48
CA MET A 53 17.20 -7.63 -11.69
C MET A 53 17.65 -8.14 -10.31
N ALA A 54 18.77 -8.87 -10.26
CA ALA A 54 19.33 -9.39 -9.02
C ALA A 54 19.88 -8.25 -8.15
N GLU A 55 20.66 -7.35 -8.73
CA GLU A 55 21.20 -6.17 -8.05
C GLU A 55 20.10 -5.30 -7.44
N LEU A 56 19.02 -5.05 -8.18
CA LEU A 56 17.87 -4.29 -7.67
C LEU A 56 17.20 -5.02 -6.51
N ALA A 57 16.98 -6.32 -6.61
CA ALA A 57 16.35 -7.11 -5.56
C ALA A 57 17.21 -7.14 -4.28
N GLU A 58 18.52 -7.31 -4.41
CA GLU A 58 19.47 -7.22 -3.28
C GLU A 58 19.43 -5.84 -2.65
N LYS A 59 19.46 -4.78 -3.47
CA LYS A 59 19.46 -3.41 -2.95
C LYS A 59 18.18 -3.06 -2.19
N LEU A 60 17.03 -3.49 -2.71
CA LEU A 60 15.75 -3.31 -2.04
C LEU A 60 15.68 -4.09 -0.71
N ASN A 61 16.26 -5.30 -0.64
CA ASN A 61 16.33 -6.06 0.62
C ASN A 61 17.18 -5.36 1.68
N GLU A 62 18.29 -4.74 1.28
CA GLU A 62 19.16 -3.95 2.18
C GLU A 62 18.44 -2.71 2.73
N LEU A 63 17.71 -2.00 1.86
CA LEU A 63 17.04 -0.74 2.22
C LEU A 63 15.75 -0.94 3.01
N ALA A 64 15.03 -2.05 2.76
CA ALA A 64 13.78 -2.31 3.45
C ALA A 64 13.98 -2.43 4.97
N PRO A 65 13.06 -1.90 5.79
CA PRO A 65 13.26 -1.72 7.22
C PRO A 65 13.32 -3.05 8.01
N GLY A 66 14.00 -3.01 9.16
CA GLY A 66 14.07 -4.12 10.10
C GLY A 66 15.13 -5.19 9.78
N PRO A 67 15.46 -6.07 10.75
CA PRO A 67 16.59 -7.00 10.65
C PRO A 67 16.24 -8.37 10.04
N SER A 68 14.97 -8.64 9.74
CA SER A 68 14.55 -9.94 9.20
C SER A 68 15.07 -10.16 7.78
N ALA A 69 15.28 -11.42 7.40
CA ALA A 69 15.54 -11.79 6.02
C ALA A 69 14.36 -11.39 5.13
N LYS A 70 14.65 -10.84 3.94
CA LYS A 70 13.66 -10.29 3.01
C LYS A 70 13.79 -10.92 1.64
N LYS A 71 12.71 -10.83 0.87
CA LYS A 71 12.65 -11.20 -0.54
C LYS A 71 11.85 -10.15 -1.29
N VAL A 72 12.22 -9.94 -2.55
CA VAL A 72 11.57 -9.01 -3.45
C VAL A 72 10.79 -9.79 -4.51
N PHE A 73 9.59 -9.31 -4.81
CA PHE A 73 8.81 -9.73 -5.97
C PHE A 73 8.52 -8.47 -6.78
N LEU A 74 9.10 -8.38 -7.99
CA LEU A 74 8.97 -7.21 -8.85
C LEU A 74 7.68 -7.27 -9.65
N THR A 75 7.00 -6.14 -9.75
CA THR A 75 5.78 -5.95 -10.54
C THR A 75 5.89 -4.67 -11.37
N ASN A 76 4.94 -4.47 -12.29
CA ASN A 76 4.94 -3.28 -13.15
C ASN A 76 4.21 -2.10 -12.52
N SER A 77 3.47 -2.34 -11.44
CA SER A 77 2.62 -1.35 -10.79
C SER A 77 2.41 -1.67 -9.32
N GLY A 78 2.07 -0.63 -8.55
CA GLY A 78 1.67 -0.79 -7.15
C GLY A 78 0.43 -1.66 -6.97
N THR A 79 -0.54 -1.58 -7.91
CA THR A 79 -1.74 -2.42 -7.90
C THR A 79 -1.39 -3.91 -8.01
N GLU A 80 -0.42 -4.28 -8.85
CA GLU A 80 0.09 -5.66 -8.94
C GLU A 80 0.85 -6.10 -7.68
N ALA A 81 1.61 -5.19 -7.04
CA ALA A 81 2.29 -5.48 -5.78
C ALA A 81 1.29 -5.78 -4.65
N VAL A 82 0.20 -5.01 -4.57
CA VAL A 82 -0.90 -5.26 -3.64
C VAL A 82 -1.61 -6.58 -3.92
N GLU A 83 -1.89 -6.91 -5.19
CA GLU A 83 -2.47 -8.20 -5.58
C GLU A 83 -1.55 -9.37 -5.17
N ALA A 84 -0.23 -9.22 -5.35
CA ALA A 84 0.75 -10.21 -4.93
C ALA A 84 0.75 -10.38 -3.41
N ALA A 85 0.76 -9.28 -2.64
CA ALA A 85 0.68 -9.31 -1.18
C ALA A 85 -0.64 -9.93 -0.69
N PHE A 86 -1.77 -9.61 -1.33
CA PHE A 86 -3.07 -10.20 -1.03
C PHE A 86 -3.04 -11.72 -1.21
N LYS A 87 -2.58 -12.19 -2.37
CA LYS A 87 -2.46 -13.63 -2.65
C LYS A 87 -1.50 -14.32 -1.69
N LEU A 88 -0.34 -13.71 -1.42
CA LEU A 88 0.67 -14.27 -0.53
C LEU A 88 0.14 -14.39 0.91
N ALA A 89 -0.55 -13.36 1.41
CA ALA A 89 -1.12 -13.37 2.75
C ALA A 89 -2.14 -14.51 2.93
N ARG A 90 -3.08 -14.65 1.98
CA ARG A 90 -4.05 -15.76 1.98
C ARG A 90 -3.37 -17.12 1.86
N TYR A 91 -2.40 -17.24 0.95
CA TYR A 91 -1.69 -18.50 0.71
C TYR A 91 -0.90 -18.95 1.94
N TYR A 92 -0.19 -18.03 2.60
CA TYR A 92 0.61 -18.33 3.77
C TYR A 92 -0.24 -18.69 4.99
N THR A 93 -1.22 -17.85 5.30
CA THR A 93 -2.05 -18.03 6.52
C THR A 93 -3.15 -19.08 6.36
N ARG A 94 -3.54 -19.39 5.12
CA ARG A 94 -4.75 -20.18 4.78
C ARG A 94 -6.06 -19.54 5.24
N ARG A 95 -6.03 -18.24 5.52
CA ARG A 95 -7.16 -17.42 5.96
C ARG A 95 -7.73 -16.63 4.79
N GLN A 96 -9.02 -16.36 4.80
CA GLN A 96 -9.72 -15.80 3.64
C GLN A 96 -9.94 -14.29 3.75
N HIS A 97 -10.11 -13.77 4.96
CA HIS A 97 -10.49 -12.38 5.15
C HIS A 97 -9.29 -11.45 5.18
N VAL A 98 -9.48 -10.21 4.77
CA VAL A 98 -8.49 -9.14 4.88
C VAL A 98 -9.17 -7.85 5.30
N ILE A 99 -8.44 -7.00 6.01
CA ILE A 99 -8.94 -5.72 6.50
C ILE A 99 -8.18 -4.60 5.79
N ALA A 100 -8.90 -3.61 5.29
CA ALA A 100 -8.37 -2.34 4.83
C ALA A 100 -9.10 -1.19 5.54
N PHE A 101 -8.71 0.04 5.25
CA PHE A 101 -9.26 1.21 5.92
C PHE A 101 -10.12 2.06 4.98
N LEU A 102 -11.16 2.68 5.52
CA LEU A 102 -11.87 3.77 4.85
C LEU A 102 -10.88 4.90 4.54
N GLY A 103 -11.00 5.51 3.37
CA GLY A 103 -10.04 6.51 2.88
C GLY A 103 -8.85 5.92 2.11
N SER A 104 -8.66 4.60 2.12
CA SER A 104 -7.47 3.98 1.53
C SER A 104 -7.44 3.96 0.00
N PHE A 105 -6.26 3.95 -0.59
CA PHE A 105 -6.05 3.69 -2.01
C PHE A 105 -4.95 2.65 -2.21
N HIS A 106 -5.35 1.45 -2.63
CA HIS A 106 -4.45 0.31 -2.81
C HIS A 106 -4.32 -0.13 -4.27
N GLY A 107 -4.97 0.57 -5.20
CA GLY A 107 -4.94 0.27 -6.63
C GLY A 107 -6.32 0.05 -7.24
N ARG A 108 -6.32 -0.44 -8.49
CA ARG A 108 -7.51 -0.47 -9.36
C ARG A 108 -7.73 -1.81 -10.10
N THR A 109 -6.88 -2.82 -9.93
CA THR A 109 -7.23 -4.20 -10.30
C THR A 109 -8.26 -4.75 -9.32
N LEU A 110 -9.09 -5.74 -9.69
CA LEU A 110 -10.27 -6.11 -8.87
C LEU A 110 -9.94 -6.45 -7.41
N GLY A 111 -8.82 -7.13 -7.11
CA GLY A 111 -8.41 -7.44 -5.74
C GLY A 111 -7.97 -6.20 -4.97
N SER A 112 -7.03 -5.43 -5.52
CA SER A 112 -6.58 -4.18 -4.89
C SER A 112 -7.70 -3.11 -4.79
N LEU A 113 -8.59 -3.06 -5.78
CA LEU A 113 -9.75 -2.18 -5.81
C LEU A 113 -10.75 -2.55 -4.71
N SER A 114 -10.80 -3.82 -4.35
CA SER A 114 -11.60 -4.27 -3.20
C SER A 114 -11.06 -3.70 -1.89
N LEU A 115 -9.74 -3.47 -1.79
CA LEU A 115 -9.09 -2.84 -0.63
C LEU A 115 -9.24 -1.31 -0.67
N THR A 116 -9.20 -0.68 -1.85
CA THR A 116 -9.41 0.77 -2.03
C THR A 116 -10.77 1.24 -1.51
N ALA A 117 -10.79 2.29 -0.70
CA ALA A 117 -12.00 2.95 -0.20
C ALA A 117 -11.84 4.48 -0.07
N SER A 118 -10.98 5.10 -0.88
CA SER A 118 -10.78 6.56 -0.91
C SER A 118 -12.00 7.29 -1.48
N ARG A 119 -12.61 6.75 -2.55
CA ARG A 119 -13.75 7.34 -3.26
C ARG A 119 -14.71 6.28 -3.76
N THR A 120 -16.01 6.55 -3.65
CA THR A 120 -17.06 5.64 -4.15
C THR A 120 -16.98 5.43 -5.66
N SER A 121 -16.62 6.47 -6.42
CA SER A 121 -16.49 6.41 -7.89
C SER A 121 -15.44 5.44 -8.39
N HIS A 122 -14.43 5.09 -7.57
CA HIS A 122 -13.44 4.08 -7.95
C HIS A 122 -14.04 2.67 -8.00
N ARG A 123 -15.03 2.40 -7.13
CA ARG A 123 -15.67 1.07 -6.97
C ARG A 123 -16.99 0.94 -7.71
N ALA A 124 -17.66 2.06 -8.01
CA ALA A 124 -18.97 2.09 -8.64
C ALA A 124 -18.96 1.28 -9.95
N HIS A 125 -20.00 0.47 -10.15
CA HIS A 125 -20.22 -0.35 -11.36
C HIS A 125 -19.21 -1.49 -11.62
N PHE A 126 -18.27 -1.78 -10.72
CA PHE A 126 -17.34 -2.91 -10.81
C PHE A 126 -17.72 -4.11 -9.93
N GLY A 127 -18.87 -4.05 -9.26
CA GLY A 127 -19.33 -5.11 -8.37
C GLY A 127 -19.79 -6.39 -9.11
N PRO A 128 -19.75 -7.56 -8.45
CA PRO A 128 -19.21 -7.80 -7.12
C PRO A 128 -17.67 -7.73 -7.08
N LEU A 129 -17.15 -7.11 -6.02
CA LEU A 129 -15.71 -7.07 -5.72
C LEU A 129 -15.26 -8.37 -5.02
N VAL A 130 -13.96 -8.51 -4.75
CA VAL A 130 -13.41 -9.72 -4.10
C VAL A 130 -14.04 -9.92 -2.72
N PRO A 131 -14.69 -11.08 -2.45
CA PRO A 131 -15.29 -11.36 -1.15
C PRO A 131 -14.25 -11.45 -0.02
N GLY A 132 -14.72 -11.18 1.20
CA GLY A 132 -13.90 -11.28 2.42
C GLY A 132 -13.02 -10.06 2.70
N VAL A 133 -13.20 -8.96 1.97
CA VAL A 133 -12.57 -7.68 2.30
C VAL A 133 -13.48 -6.87 3.21
N HIS A 134 -12.93 -6.43 4.34
CA HIS A 134 -13.61 -5.60 5.33
C HIS A 134 -12.96 -4.22 5.41
N HIS A 135 -13.76 -3.18 5.59
CA HIS A 135 -13.26 -1.82 5.80
C HIS A 135 -13.54 -1.34 7.22
N THR A 136 -12.51 -0.84 7.90
CA THR A 136 -12.64 -0.17 9.20
C THR A 136 -12.19 1.29 9.13
N VAL A 137 -12.39 2.05 10.20
CA VAL A 137 -12.02 3.47 10.26
C VAL A 137 -10.51 3.67 10.37
N TYR A 138 -9.96 4.63 9.62
CA TYR A 138 -8.56 5.05 9.76
C TYR A 138 -8.36 6.03 10.93
N GLY A 139 -7.11 6.23 11.34
CA GLY A 139 -6.71 7.18 12.38
C GLY A 139 -6.79 8.65 11.95
N TYR A 140 -7.98 9.18 11.64
CA TYR A 140 -8.11 10.59 11.23
C TYR A 140 -8.62 11.49 12.37
N CYS A 141 -7.73 12.03 13.20
CA CYS A 141 -8.13 12.82 14.38
C CYS A 141 -8.89 14.12 14.06
N TYR A 142 -8.49 14.85 13.01
CA TYR A 142 -9.15 16.11 12.64
C TYR A 142 -10.61 15.91 12.21
N ARG A 143 -10.94 14.77 11.60
CA ARG A 143 -12.33 14.37 11.27
C ARG A 143 -12.65 13.01 11.89
N CYS A 144 -12.50 12.92 13.22
CA CYS A 144 -12.68 11.67 13.94
C CYS A 144 -14.08 11.09 13.69
N PRO A 145 -14.21 9.87 13.15
CA PRO A 145 -15.52 9.27 12.85
C PRO A 145 -16.34 8.97 14.11
N TYR A 146 -15.69 8.89 15.27
CA TYR A 146 -16.32 8.71 16.57
C TYR A 146 -16.57 10.03 17.32
N ASN A 147 -16.20 11.18 16.72
CA ASN A 147 -16.29 12.49 17.35
C ASN A 147 -15.60 12.56 18.73
N LEU A 148 -14.46 11.87 18.86
CA LEU A 148 -13.65 11.84 20.08
C LEU A 148 -12.44 12.76 19.97
N THR A 149 -11.92 13.19 21.12
CA THR A 149 -10.72 14.00 21.21
C THR A 149 -9.47 13.12 21.29
N TYR A 150 -8.45 13.45 20.51
CA TYR A 150 -7.14 12.81 20.62
C TYR A 150 -6.56 12.99 22.03
N GLY A 151 -5.92 11.94 22.57
CA GLY A 151 -5.42 11.90 23.95
C GLY A 151 -6.42 11.37 24.98
N SER A 152 -7.73 11.41 24.73
CA SER A 152 -8.75 10.85 25.63
C SER A 152 -9.46 9.60 25.09
N CYS A 153 -9.29 9.30 23.79
CA CYS A 153 -10.04 8.23 23.12
C CYS A 153 -9.39 6.84 23.17
N GLY A 154 -8.16 6.71 23.69
CA GLY A 154 -7.42 5.44 23.69
C GLY A 154 -7.21 4.84 22.29
N ILE A 155 -7.25 5.68 21.24
CA ILE A 155 -7.22 5.28 19.83
C ILE A 155 -8.38 4.32 19.49
N GLU A 156 -9.60 4.78 19.76
CA GLU A 156 -10.85 4.02 19.48
C GLU A 156 -10.92 3.50 18.03
N CYS A 157 -10.30 4.18 17.06
CA CYS A 157 -10.21 3.71 15.67
C CYS A 157 -9.48 2.37 15.50
N VAL A 158 -8.54 2.02 16.38
CA VAL A 158 -7.92 0.69 16.40
C VAL A 158 -8.74 -0.27 17.27
N GLN A 159 -9.21 0.20 18.43
CA GLN A 159 -9.98 -0.64 19.35
C GLN A 159 -11.29 -1.15 18.74
N SER A 160 -11.89 -0.38 17.83
CA SER A 160 -13.12 -0.76 17.13
C SER A 160 -12.96 -2.00 16.26
N ILE A 161 -11.75 -2.35 15.83
CA ILE A 161 -11.49 -3.60 15.11
C ILE A 161 -11.88 -4.80 15.98
N GLU A 162 -11.48 -4.80 17.25
CA GLU A 162 -11.85 -5.89 18.18
C GLU A 162 -13.29 -5.74 18.67
N LYS A 163 -13.69 -4.53 19.06
CA LYS A 163 -15.01 -4.28 19.67
C LYS A 163 -16.17 -4.47 18.71
N VAL A 164 -15.97 -4.16 17.43
CA VAL A 164 -17.02 -4.14 16.41
C VAL A 164 -16.76 -5.22 15.37
N LEU A 165 -15.67 -5.10 14.60
CA LEU A 165 -15.46 -5.94 13.43
C LEU A 165 -15.28 -7.42 13.81
N PHE A 166 -14.38 -7.73 14.74
CA PHE A 166 -14.14 -9.11 15.18
C PHE A 166 -15.30 -9.70 15.97
N ARG A 167 -16.05 -8.86 16.68
CA ARG A 167 -17.18 -9.31 17.48
C ARG A 167 -18.40 -9.67 16.64
N HIS A 168 -18.58 -9.02 15.49
CA HIS A 168 -19.85 -9.06 14.77
C HIS A 168 -19.77 -9.54 13.32
N GLU A 169 -18.62 -9.42 12.65
CA GLU A 169 -18.53 -9.67 11.19
C GLU A 169 -17.54 -10.77 10.82
N VAL A 170 -16.41 -10.90 11.51
CA VAL A 170 -15.36 -11.86 11.11
C VAL A 170 -14.53 -12.34 12.30
N ALA A 171 -14.32 -13.66 12.41
CA ALA A 171 -13.43 -14.19 13.44
C ALA A 171 -11.97 -13.80 13.14
N PRO A 172 -11.18 -13.32 14.13
CA PRO A 172 -9.80 -12.90 13.91
C PRO A 172 -8.92 -14.04 13.36
N GLU A 173 -9.23 -15.29 13.69
CA GLU A 173 -8.54 -16.49 13.19
C GLU A 173 -8.77 -16.75 11.70
N GLU A 174 -9.75 -16.09 11.08
CA GLU A 174 -10.05 -16.18 9.65
C GLU A 174 -9.50 -14.98 8.85
N VAL A 175 -8.82 -14.03 9.53
CA VAL A 175 -8.20 -12.85 8.91
C VAL A 175 -6.73 -13.10 8.57
N ALA A 176 -6.40 -13.03 7.29
CA ALA A 176 -5.07 -13.22 6.74
C ALA A 176 -4.16 -12.02 6.98
N ALA A 177 -4.65 -10.81 6.69
CA ALA A 177 -3.85 -9.60 6.77
C ALA A 177 -4.67 -8.33 7.02
N ILE A 178 -4.00 -7.33 7.60
CA ILE A 178 -4.43 -5.93 7.61
C ILE A 178 -3.54 -5.15 6.64
N PHE A 179 -4.14 -4.50 5.65
CA PHE A 179 -3.50 -3.58 4.71
C PHE A 179 -3.63 -2.15 5.25
N VAL A 180 -2.50 -1.45 5.38
CA VAL A 180 -2.48 -0.09 5.94
C VAL A 180 -1.47 0.77 5.20
N GLU A 181 -1.90 1.97 4.78
CA GLU A 181 -0.99 3.04 4.39
C GLU A 181 -0.42 3.67 5.68
N PRO A 182 0.91 3.83 5.84
CA PRO A 182 1.49 4.54 6.98
C PRO A 182 0.96 5.98 7.12
N ILE A 183 0.74 6.64 5.97
CA ILE A 183 0.04 7.91 5.83
C ILE A 183 -0.88 7.76 4.61
N GLN A 184 -2.19 8.01 4.77
CA GLN A 184 -3.10 7.92 3.63
C GLN A 184 -2.88 9.06 2.65
N GLY A 185 -2.53 8.74 1.40
CA GLY A 185 -2.31 9.74 0.35
C GLY A 185 -3.62 10.26 -0.25
N GLU A 186 -4.28 9.44 -1.07
CA GLU A 186 -5.55 9.75 -1.72
C GLU A 186 -6.70 10.03 -0.72
N GLY A 187 -6.60 9.48 0.50
CA GLY A 187 -7.49 9.76 1.62
C GLY A 187 -7.43 11.21 2.14
N GLY A 188 -6.46 12.00 1.66
CA GLY A 188 -6.33 13.42 1.97
C GLY A 188 -5.07 13.79 2.75
N TYR A 189 -3.96 13.08 2.52
CA TYR A 189 -2.69 13.27 3.22
C TYR A 189 -2.86 13.18 4.75
N VAL A 190 -3.51 12.10 5.20
CA VAL A 190 -3.89 11.90 6.59
C VAL A 190 -2.78 11.19 7.35
N VAL A 191 -2.11 11.93 8.23
CA VAL A 191 -1.14 11.39 9.19
C VAL A 191 -1.90 10.83 10.39
N PRO A 192 -1.77 9.52 10.71
CA PRO A 192 -2.45 8.96 11.86
C PRO A 192 -1.77 9.36 13.18
N PRO A 193 -2.43 9.17 14.33
CA PRO A 193 -1.79 9.25 15.64
C PRO A 193 -0.52 8.39 15.72
N PRO A 194 0.52 8.83 16.43
CA PRO A 194 1.77 8.07 16.57
C PRO A 194 1.58 6.63 17.06
N GLU A 195 0.57 6.39 17.89
CA GLU A 195 0.28 5.07 18.47
C GLU A 195 -0.45 4.15 17.48
N PHE A 196 -1.10 4.69 16.45
CA PHE A 196 -2.01 3.96 15.57
C PHE A 196 -1.35 2.73 14.93
N LEU A 197 -0.21 2.93 14.25
CA LEU A 197 0.49 1.84 13.57
C LEU A 197 1.06 0.82 14.56
N GLY A 198 1.55 1.27 15.72
CA GLY A 198 2.03 0.39 16.78
C GLY A 198 0.92 -0.48 17.36
N MET A 199 -0.26 0.08 17.58
CA MET A 199 -1.43 -0.67 18.07
C MET A 199 -1.97 -1.64 17.02
N ILE A 200 -1.97 -1.29 15.73
CA ILE A 200 -2.32 -2.23 14.64
C ILE A 200 -1.31 -3.38 14.57
N GLN A 201 -0.02 -3.08 14.69
CA GLN A 201 1.02 -4.11 14.70
C GLN A 201 0.85 -5.07 15.88
N GLU A 202 0.56 -4.54 17.07
CA GLU A 202 0.32 -5.36 18.26
C GLU A 202 -0.95 -6.22 18.12
N LEU A 203 -2.03 -5.64 17.58
CA LEU A 203 -3.25 -6.39 17.23
C LEU A 203 -2.95 -7.56 16.28
N CYS A 204 -2.16 -7.30 15.22
CA CYS A 204 -1.75 -8.31 14.26
C CYS A 204 -0.96 -9.45 14.93
N ARG A 205 0.00 -9.11 15.80
CA ARG A 205 0.78 -10.10 16.57
C ARG A 205 -0.09 -10.98 17.46
N ARG A 206 -1.04 -10.40 18.19
CA ARG A 206 -1.92 -11.17 19.10
C ARG A 206 -2.75 -12.23 18.39
N HIS A 207 -3.24 -11.92 17.18
CA HIS A 207 -4.16 -12.79 16.43
C HIS A 207 -3.49 -13.59 15.30
N GLY A 208 -2.16 -13.47 15.16
CA GLY A 208 -1.41 -14.09 14.06
C GLY A 208 -1.83 -13.60 12.68
N ILE A 209 -2.26 -12.34 12.59
CA ILE A 209 -2.65 -11.67 11.34
C ILE A 209 -1.39 -11.01 10.76
N LEU A 210 -1.21 -11.07 9.44
CA LEU A 210 -0.08 -10.37 8.81
C LEU A 210 -0.36 -8.87 8.72
N LEU A 211 0.67 -8.05 8.90
CA LEU A 211 0.60 -6.62 8.64
C LEU A 211 1.22 -6.33 7.27
N VAL A 212 0.45 -5.71 6.37
CA VAL A 212 0.92 -5.23 5.07
C VAL A 212 0.94 -3.71 5.11
N ALA A 213 2.14 -3.12 5.14
CA ALA A 213 2.33 -1.69 4.98
C ALA A 213 2.37 -1.35 3.49
N ASP A 214 1.41 -0.55 3.03
CA ASP A 214 1.40 -0.02 1.66
C ASP A 214 2.23 1.27 1.62
N GLU A 215 3.47 1.13 1.16
CA GLU A 215 4.46 2.20 1.01
C GLU A 215 4.51 2.74 -0.43
N ILE A 216 3.51 2.47 -1.30
CA ILE A 216 3.56 2.89 -2.72
C ILE A 216 3.76 4.39 -2.87
N GLN A 217 3.18 5.19 -1.98
CA GLN A 217 3.31 6.65 -1.97
C GLN A 217 4.25 7.18 -0.86
N THR A 218 4.49 6.39 0.19
CA THR A 218 5.20 6.83 1.40
C THR A 218 6.64 6.34 1.50
N GLY A 219 7.03 5.37 0.67
CA GLY A 219 8.37 4.79 0.63
C GLY A 219 9.38 5.48 -0.28
#